data_AF-A0A366JN59-F1
#
_entry.id   AF-A0A366JN59-F1
#
_cell.length_a   1.000
_cell.length_b   1.000
_cell.length_c   1.000
_cell.angle_alpha   90.00
_cell.angle_beta   90.00
_cell.angle_gamma   90.00
#
_symmetry.space_group_name_H-M   'P 1'
#
loop_
_entity.id
_entity.type
_entity.pdbx_description
1 polymer ?
#
loop_
_entity_poly.entity_id
_entity_poly.type
_entity_poly.pdbx_seq_one_letter_code
_entity_poly.pdbx_strand_id
1 'polypeptide(L)' 'MIEKFIQENIERDIKSFETNEDLYERYKKFCKFHQLETFSKQKFGIRLNKYNCGKKHRRMKNYVYENGRWGVKLLPCKY' A
#
# COMPACT_ATOMS: atom_id res chain seq x y z
N MET A 1 -0.37 -12.00 -7.45
CA MET A 1 0.62 -11.32 -6.57
C MET A 1 -0.01 -10.14 -5.84
N ILE A 2 -0.33 -9.03 -6.53
CA ILE A 2 -0.94 -7.86 -5.87
C ILE A 2 -2.30 -8.14 -5.24
N GLU A 3 -3.13 -8.95 -5.90
CA GLU A 3 -4.44 -9.31 -5.36
C GLU A 3 -4.34 -10.03 -4.00
N LYS A 4 -3.45 -11.03 -3.89
CA LYS A 4 -3.14 -11.70 -2.61
C LYS A 4 -2.60 -10.72 -1.57
N PHE A 5 -1.68 -9.84 -1.97
CA PHE A 5 -1.17 -8.80 -1.08
C PHE A 5 -2.30 -7.92 -0.53
N ILE A 6 -3.20 -7.42 -1.39
CA ILE A 6 -4.34 -6.59 -0.99
C ILE A 6 -5.25 -7.38 -0.04
N GLN A 7 -5.59 -8.62 -0.38
CA GLN A 7 -6.47 -9.45 0.46
C GLN A 7 -5.89 -9.74 1.85
N GLU A 8 -4.57 -9.95 1.95
CA GLU A 8 -3.94 -10.36 3.21
C GLU A 8 -3.48 -9.19 4.08
N ASN A 9 -3.21 -8.02 3.48
CA ASN A 9 -2.54 -6.90 4.14
C ASN A 9 -3.33 -5.59 4.13
N ILE A 10 -4.42 -5.49 3.36
CA ILE A 10 -5.15 -4.24 3.18
C ILE A 10 -6.62 -4.40 3.58
N GLU A 11 -7.04 -3.52 4.47
CA GLU A 11 -8.44 -3.29 4.80
C GLU A 11 -8.91 -1.96 4.19
N ARG A 12 -10.17 -1.92 3.73
CA ARG A 12 -10.80 -0.66 3.28
C ARG A 12 -11.32 0.09 4.50
N ASP A 13 -10.79 1.28 4.74
CA ASP A 13 -11.23 2.14 5.84
C ASP A 13 -11.18 3.60 5.43
N ILE A 14 -12.35 4.24 5.35
CA ILE A 14 -12.54 5.61 4.89
C ILE A 14 -11.87 6.67 5.78
N LYS A 15 -11.52 6.33 7.03
CA LYS A 15 -10.85 7.25 7.96
C LYS A 15 -9.32 7.12 7.92
N SER A 16 -8.82 6.09 7.26
CA SER A 16 -7.40 5.78 7.24
C SER A 16 -6.69 6.31 6.00
N PHE A 17 -5.42 6.66 6.20
CA PHE A 17 -4.49 7.05 5.15
C PHE A 17 -3.16 6.35 5.38
N GLU A 18 -2.70 5.65 4.36
CA GLU A 18 -1.42 4.94 4.35
C GLU A 18 -0.50 5.59 3.32
N THR A 19 0.77 5.82 3.69
CA THR A 19 1.75 6.42 2.78
C THR A 19 2.12 5.43 1.67
N ASN A 20 2.55 5.94 0.52
CA ASN A 20 3.04 5.07 -0.56
C ASN A 20 4.30 4.31 -0.14
N GLU A 21 5.08 4.88 0.77
CA GLU A 21 6.26 4.30 1.39
C GLU A 21 5.88 3.08 2.23
N ASP A 22 4.98 3.26 3.21
CA ASP A 22 4.53 2.18 4.12
C ASP A 22 3.90 1.01 3.35
N LEU A 23 3.04 1.32 2.37
CA LEU A 23 2.42 0.33 1.50
C LEU A 23 3.45 -0.48 0.71
N TYR A 24 4.48 0.18 0.19
CA TYR A 24 5.52 -0.46 -0.60
C TYR A 24 6.48 -1.29 0.25
N GLU A 25 6.80 -0.83 1.45
CA GLU A 25 7.60 -1.60 2.42
C GLU A 25 6.87 -2.86 2.87
N ARG A 26 5.57 -2.77 3.18
CA ARG A 26 4.76 -3.95 3.49
C ARG A 26 4.74 -4.93 2.31
N TYR A 27 4.59 -4.42 1.09
CA TYR A 27 4.62 -5.24 -0.12
C TYR A 27 5.97 -5.96 -0.31
N LYS A 28 7.10 -5.30 -0.05
CA LYS A 28 8.42 -5.95 -0.07
C LYS A 28 8.51 -7.11 0.92
N LYS A 29 8.01 -6.92 2.16
CA LYS A 29 7.99 -7.98 3.18
C LYS A 29 7.14 -9.16 2.74
N PHE A 30 5.94 -8.90 2.23
CA PHE A 30 5.07 -9.91 1.63
C PHE A 30 5.78 -10.68 0.51
N CYS A 31 6.39 -9.98 -0.44
CA CYS A 31 7.13 -10.62 -1.53
C CYS A 31 8.28 -11.49 -1.02
N LYS A 32 9.06 -11.00 -0.06
CA LYS A 32 10.16 -11.75 0.55
C LYS A 32 9.67 -13.03 1.23
N PHE A 33 8.59 -12.94 2.01
CA PHE A 33 8.02 -14.08 2.72
C PHE A 33 7.50 -15.16 1.77
N HIS A 34 6.84 -14.75 0.67
CA HIS A 34 6.31 -15.67 -0.33
C HIS A 34 7.32 -16.03 -1.45
N GLN A 35 8.58 -15.61 -1.34
CA GLN A 35 9.63 -15.81 -2.36
C GLN A 35 9.22 -15.33 -3.77
N LEU A 36 8.55 -14.18 -3.81
CA LEU A 36 8.06 -13.54 -5.03
C LEU A 36 8.97 -12.39 -5.46
N GLU A 37 9.08 -12.18 -6.77
CA GLU A 37 9.76 -11.01 -7.32
C GLU A 37 9.01 -9.71 -6.96
N THR A 38 9.75 -8.67 -6.58
CA THR A 38 9.17 -7.36 -6.26
C THR A 38 9.00 -6.51 -7.51
N PHE A 39 7.83 -5.90 -7.68
CA PHE A 39 7.68 -4.82 -8.65
C PHE A 39 8.42 -3.55 -8.20
N SER A 40 8.79 -2.71 -9.17
CA SER A 40 9.21 -1.33 -8.88
C SER A 40 8.07 -0.54 -8.22
N LYS A 41 8.41 0.49 -7.44
CA LYS A 41 7.44 1.35 -6.74
C LYS A 41 6.39 1.96 -7.69
N GLN A 42 6.79 2.37 -8.89
CA GLN A 42 5.87 2.88 -9.92
C GLN A 42 4.90 1.80 -10.39
N LYS A 43 5.41 0.61 -10.75
CA LYS A 43 4.58 -0.51 -11.22
C LYS A 43 3.63 -1.00 -10.13
N PHE A 44 4.07 -1.04 -8.87
CA PHE A 44 3.22 -1.29 -7.71
C PHE A 44 2.09 -0.26 -7.59
N GLY A 45 2.42 1.04 -7.67
CA GLY A 45 1.42 2.11 -7.61
C GLY A 45 0.40 2.06 -8.76
N ILE A 46 0.82 1.66 -9.97
CA ILE A 46 -0.08 1.43 -11.12
C ILE A 46 -1.02 0.26 -10.82
N ARG A 47 -0.49 -0.86 -10.30
CA ARG A 47 -1.30 -2.02 -9.94
C ARG A 47 -2.32 -1.68 -8.86
N LEU A 48 -1.96 -0.95 -7.81
CA LEU A 48 -2.93 -0.51 -6.79
C LEU A 48 -4.09 0.30 -7.38
N ASN A 49 -3.86 1.13 -8.41
CA ASN A 49 -4.94 1.84 -9.11
C ASN A 49 -5.86 0.89 -9.84
N LYS A 50 -5.28 -0.10 -10.54
CA LYS A 50 -6.05 -1.11 -11.30
C LYS A 50 -7.02 -1.89 -10.41
N TYR A 51 -6.64 -2.14 -9.15
CA TYR A 51 -7.46 -2.85 -8.17
C TYR A 51 -8.35 -1.92 -7.31
N ASN A 52 -8.46 -0.63 -7.64
CA ASN A 52 -9.22 0.36 -6.86
C ASN A 52 -8.85 0.36 -5.36
N CYS A 53 -7.56 0.16 -5.06
CA CYS A 53 -7.04 0.08 -3.70
C CYS A 53 -6.76 1.48 -3.16
N GLY A 54 -7.81 2.12 -2.64
CA GLY A 54 -7.77 3.47 -2.09
C GLY A 54 -7.59 4.56 -3.14
N LYS A 55 -8.01 5.78 -2.77
CA LYS A 55 -7.86 6.96 -3.62
C LYS A 55 -6.47 7.55 -3.41
N LYS A 56 -5.77 7.85 -4.50
CA LYS A 56 -4.53 8.63 -4.42
C LYS A 56 -4.83 9.97 -3.73
N HIS A 57 -4.05 10.30 -2.72
CA HIS A 57 -4.22 11.53 -1.98
C HIS A 57 -2.87 12.07 -1.51
N ARG A 58 -2.80 13.39 -1.36
CA ARG A 58 -1.64 14.09 -0.80
C ARG A 58 -2.13 14.88 0.41
N ARG A 59 -1.52 14.67 1.56
CA ARG A 59 -1.82 15.42 2.79
C ARG A 59 -0.57 16.12 3.31
N MET A 60 -0.75 17.17 4.09
CA MET A 60 0.34 17.83 4.80
C MET A 60 0.33 17.36 6.26
N LYS A 61 1.48 16.93 6.76
CA LYS A 61 1.69 16.54 8.16
C LYS A 61 3.04 17.08 8.62
N ASN A 62 3.06 17.81 9.74
CA ASN A 62 4.29 18.41 10.28
C ASN A 62 5.08 19.23 9.24
N TYR A 63 4.37 20.05 8.45
CA TYR A 63 4.96 20.84 7.35
C TYR A 63 5.60 20.03 6.20
N VAL A 64 5.39 18.71 6.16
CA VAL A 64 5.86 17.82 5.10
C VAL A 64 4.68 17.28 4.30
N TYR A 65 4.82 17.23 2.97
CA TYR A 65 3.82 16.62 2.10
C TYR A 65 4.00 15.10 2.07
N GLU A 66 2.98 14.36 2.49
CA GLU A 66 2.90 12.90 2.40
C GLU A 66 2.01 12.51 1.22
N ASN A 67 2.50 11.59 0.38
CA ASN A 67 1.74 11.02 -0.72
C ASN A 67 1.33 9.59 -0.36
N GLY A 68 0.06 9.26 -0.56
CA GLY A 68 -0.45 7.96 -0.13
C GLY A 68 -1.81 7.60 -0.70
N ARG A 69 -2.47 6.67 0.00
CA ARG A 69 -3.81 6.18 -0.31
C ARG A 69 -4.74 6.48 0.84
N TRP A 70 -5.79 7.23 0.53
CA TRP A 70 -6.93 7.42 1.41
C TRP A 70 -7.92 6.27 1.25
N GLY A 71 -8.58 5.87 2.32
CA GLY A 71 -9.56 4.78 2.28
C GLY A 71 -8.94 3.40 2.47
N VAL A 72 -7.69 3.35 2.92
CA VAL A 72 -6.90 2.12 3.05
C VAL A 72 -6.25 2.13 4.42
N LYS A 73 -6.23 0.96 5.05
CA LYS A 73 -5.53 0.69 6.31
C LYS A 73 -4.69 -0.55 6.15
N LEU A 74 -3.43 -0.48 6.58
CA LEU A 74 -2.57 -1.66 6.65
C LEU A 74 -2.97 -2.53 7.84
N LEU A 75 -3.21 -3.81 7.56
CA LEU A 75 -3.41 -4.81 8.62
C LEU A 75 -2.08 -5.07 9.36
N PRO A 76 -2.15 -5.61 10.60
CA PRO A 76 -0.96 -6.01 11.35
C PRO A 76 -0.01 -6.89 10.51
N CYS A 77 1.30 -6.65 10.62
CA CYS A 77 2.29 -7.40 9.86
C CYS A 77 2.28 -8.87 10.27
N LYS A 78 2.22 -9.77 9.29
CA LYS A 78 2.27 -11.22 9.50
C LYS A 78 3.63 -11.84 9.14
N TYR A 79 4.62 -11.02 8.76
CA TYR A 79 5.89 -11.44 8.16
C TYR A 79 7.09 -10.66 8.72
#